data_AF-A0A9K3JR27-F1
#
_entry.id   AF-A0A9K3JR27-F1
#
_cell.length_a   1.000
_cell.length_b   1.000
_cell.length_c   1.000
_cell.angle_alpha   90.00
_cell.angle_beta   90.00
_cell.angle_gamma   90.00
#
_symmetry.space_group_name_H-M   'P 1'
#
loop_
_entity.id
_entity.type
_entity.pdbx_description
1 polymer ?
#
loop_
_entity_poly.entity_id
_entity_poly.type
_entity_poly.pdbx_seq_one_letter_code
_entity_poly.pdbx_strand_id
1 'polypeptide(L)'
;MQLLALLRDTRMKTGQYGWGWHSENKSTFTDKPILLDLGLVKLNLSKNMYSSPLDFASDVRLVFENAMLYNPKTDEVHGMAHQLLSYFEMLFRPIQAKLPTNQRVNEFSAVYEFD
;
A
#
# COMPACT_ATOMS: atom_id res chain seq x y z
N MET A 1 23.90 -10.53 0.54
CA MET A 1 23.01 -9.82 1.49
C MET A 1 22.96 -8.34 1.14
N GLN A 2 22.31 -7.99 0.02
CA GLN A 2 22.32 -6.65 -0.60
C GLN A 2 21.03 -5.85 -0.34
N LEU A 3 20.32 -6.07 0.77
CA LEU A 3 19.11 -5.29 1.07
C LEU A 3 19.38 -4.00 1.88
N LEU A 4 20.63 -3.77 2.28
CA LEU A 4 21.02 -2.57 3.05
C LEU A 4 21.75 -1.49 2.24
N ALA A 5 22.06 -1.72 0.96
CA ALA A 5 22.74 -0.72 0.13
C ALA A 5 21.80 0.34 -0.46
N LEU A 6 20.48 0.09 -0.51
CA LEU A 6 19.51 1.00 -1.13
C LEU A 6 18.83 1.99 -0.17
N LEU A 7 19.02 1.85 1.14
CA LEU A 7 18.51 2.81 2.14
C LEU A 7 19.54 3.87 2.56
N ARG A 8 20.74 3.88 1.96
CA ARG A 8 21.75 4.92 2.15
C ARG A 8 22.51 5.27 0.87
N ASP A 9 21.84 5.20 -0.27
CA ASP A 9 22.44 5.77 -1.48
C ASP A 9 22.23 7.29 -1.48
N THR A 10 23.32 8.00 -1.16
CA THR A 10 23.47 9.45 -1.16
C THR A 10 23.44 10.09 -2.57
N ARG A 11 22.86 9.43 -3.57
CA ARG A 11 22.59 10.00 -4.90
C ARG A 11 21.39 10.97 -4.97
N MET A 12 21.13 11.69 -3.87
CA MET A 12 20.36 12.95 -3.86
C MET A 12 21.27 14.19 -3.81
N LYS A 13 22.56 14.10 -4.19
CA LYS A 13 23.49 15.24 -4.14
C LYS A 13 24.04 15.76 -5.46
N THR A 14 23.58 15.32 -6.62
CA THR A 14 23.88 16.02 -7.87
C THR A 14 22.62 16.18 -8.68
N GLY A 15 22.24 17.44 -8.88
CA GLY A 15 21.02 17.86 -9.56
C GLY A 15 20.95 17.47 -11.04
N GLN A 16 19.85 17.92 -11.64
CA GLN A 16 19.28 17.52 -12.94
C GLN A 16 18.47 16.23 -12.87
N TYR A 17 17.24 16.31 -12.38
CA TYR A 17 16.01 16.02 -13.13
C TYR A 17 14.85 16.54 -12.28
N GLY A 18 14.18 17.58 -12.77
CA GLY A 18 13.12 18.27 -12.06
C GLY A 18 11.87 17.40 -11.96
N TRP A 19 11.46 17.10 -10.73
CA TRP A 19 10.07 16.90 -10.36
C TRP A 19 9.76 17.86 -9.22
N GLY A 20 8.81 18.77 -9.46
CA GLY A 20 8.55 19.95 -8.64
C GLY A 20 7.97 19.63 -7.26
N TRP A 21 8.83 19.42 -6.28
CA TRP A 21 8.47 19.39 -4.86
C TRP A 21 8.46 20.80 -4.27
N HIS A 22 7.57 21.65 -4.77
CA HIS A 22 7.14 22.85 -4.05
C HIS A 22 5.62 22.81 -3.90
N SER A 23 5.19 22.14 -2.84
CA SER A 23 3.85 22.25 -2.29
C SER A 23 4.01 22.71 -0.85
N GLU A 24 3.54 23.91 -0.54
CA GLU A 24 3.35 24.41 0.82
C GLU A 24 2.21 23.61 1.47
N ASN A 25 2.52 22.38 1.87
CA ASN A 25 1.78 21.56 2.82
C ASN A 25 2.70 20.37 3.17
N LYS A 26 3.59 20.58 4.14
CA LYS A 26 4.56 19.58 4.63
C LYS A 26 3.89 18.46 5.46
N SER A 27 2.79 17.90 5.00
CA SER A 27 2.00 16.91 5.76
C SER A 27 1.49 15.73 4.94
N THR A 28 1.83 15.60 3.65
CA THR A 28 1.25 14.51 2.82
C THR A 28 2.19 13.92 1.77
N PHE A 29 3.49 14.21 1.80
CA PHE A 29 4.44 13.60 0.85
C PHE A 29 5.43 12.59 1.46
N THR A 30 5.55 12.53 2.79
CA THR A 30 6.48 11.63 3.49
C THR A 30 5.85 10.36 4.07
N ASP A 31 4.52 10.23 4.05
CA ASP A 31 3.91 9.43 5.13
C ASP A 31 3.64 7.96 4.80
N LYS A 32 3.66 7.52 3.53
CA LYS A 32 3.37 6.11 3.22
C LYS A 32 4.20 5.41 2.13
N PRO A 33 4.69 6.02 1.03
CA PRO A 33 5.23 5.21 -0.06
C PRO A 33 6.69 4.74 0.14
N ILE A 34 7.47 5.33 1.05
CA ILE A 34 8.93 5.04 1.14
C ILE A 34 9.35 4.24 2.38
N LEU A 35 8.51 4.19 3.43
CA LEU A 35 8.84 3.55 4.70
C LEU A 35 8.16 2.19 4.91
N LEU A 36 7.27 1.78 4.01
CA LEU A 36 6.50 0.56 4.19
C LEU A 36 7.27 -0.65 3.64
N ASP A 37 7.60 -1.57 4.55
CA ASP A 37 8.14 -2.90 4.24
C ASP A 37 7.34 -3.99 4.98
N LEU A 38 7.54 -5.26 4.63
CA LEU A 38 6.82 -6.38 5.24
C LEU A 38 7.11 -6.52 6.76
N GLY A 39 8.24 -6.01 7.25
CA GLY A 39 8.55 -5.95 8.68
C GLY A 39 7.66 -4.95 9.40
N LEU A 40 7.44 -3.77 8.84
CA LEU A 40 6.50 -2.78 9.36
C LEU A 40 5.05 -3.29 9.28
N VAL A 41 4.66 -3.91 8.17
CA VAL A 41 3.32 -4.52 8.03
C VAL A 41 3.09 -5.59 9.10
N LYS A 42 4.08 -6.47 9.32
CA LYS A 42 4.03 -7.48 10.38
C LYS A 42 3.92 -6.85 11.77
N LEU A 43 4.66 -5.79 12.03
CA LEU A 43 4.62 -5.07 13.30
C LEU A 43 3.23 -4.45 13.53
N ASN A 44 2.69 -3.74 12.55
CA ASN A 44 1.37 -3.11 12.62
C ASN A 44 0.26 -4.15 12.82
N LEU A 45 0.35 -5.30 12.14
CA LEU A 45 -0.56 -6.41 12.34
C LEU A 45 -0.48 -6.95 13.77
N SER A 46 0.73 -7.18 14.29
CA SER A 46 0.93 -7.70 15.66
C SER A 46 0.48 -6.73 16.75
N LYS A 47 0.50 -5.42 16.46
CA LYS A 47 0.04 -4.35 17.36
C LYS A 47 -1.44 -4.01 17.17
N ASN A 48 -2.17 -4.75 16.33
CA ASN A 48 -3.58 -4.52 16.03
C ASN A 48 -3.87 -3.07 15.55
N MET A 49 -2.95 -2.53 14.73
CA MET A 49 -3.01 -1.14 14.22
C MET A 49 -3.91 -0.98 12.98
N TYR A 50 -4.42 -2.09 12.44
CA TYR A 50 -5.31 -2.08 11.29
C TYR A 50 -6.77 -2.06 11.75
N SER A 51 -7.52 -1.03 11.34
CA SER A 51 -8.94 -0.90 11.64
C SER A 51 -9.79 -1.94 10.90
N SER A 52 -9.32 -2.41 9.75
CA SER A 52 -9.97 -3.44 8.96
C SER A 52 -8.97 -4.37 8.26
N PRO A 53 -9.39 -5.59 7.87
CA PRO A 53 -8.56 -6.45 7.00
C PRO A 53 -8.19 -5.81 5.67
N LEU A 54 -9.00 -4.87 5.16
CA LEU A 54 -8.72 -4.14 3.92
C LEU A 54 -7.56 -3.15 4.08
N ASP A 55 -7.41 -2.53 5.25
CA ASP A 55 -6.28 -1.64 5.53
C ASP A 55 -4.96 -2.44 5.53
N PHE A 56 -4.98 -3.62 6.14
CA PHE A 56 -3.85 -4.55 6.09
C PHE A 56 -3.50 -4.96 4.65
N ALA A 57 -4.50 -5.33 3.85
CA ALA A 57 -4.28 -5.73 2.46
C ALA A 57 -3.74 -4.58 1.60
N SER A 58 -4.19 -3.35 1.86
CA SER A 58 -3.72 -2.16 1.14
C SER A 58 -2.23 -1.92 1.39
N ASP A 59 -1.78 -2.06 2.63
CA ASP A 59 -0.37 -1.94 2.99
C ASP A 59 0.49 -3.05 2.34
N VAL A 60 0.02 -4.31 2.34
CA VAL A 60 0.73 -5.42 1.68
C VAL A 60 0.89 -5.18 0.17
N ARG A 61 -0.19 -4.74 -0.50
CA ARG A 61 -0.16 -4.41 -1.94
C ARG A 61 0.86 -3.32 -2.22
N LEU A 62 0.85 -2.26 -1.43
CA LEU A 62 1.77 -1.13 -1.58
C LEU A 62 3.23 -1.56 -1.49
N VAL A 63 3.59 -2.48 -0.57
CA VAL A 63 4.97 -3.00 -0.47
C VAL A 63 5.41 -3.66 -1.78
N PHE A 64 4.57 -4.52 -2.36
CA PHE A 64 4.91 -5.21 -3.61
C PHE A 64 4.85 -4.30 -4.83
N GLU A 65 3.91 -3.37 -4.88
CA GLU A 65 3.81 -2.35 -5.93
C GLU A 65 5.04 -1.43 -5.95
N ASN A 66 5.51 -0.99 -4.78
CA ASN A 66 6.75 -0.22 -4.67
C ASN A 66 7.96 -1.04 -5.12
N ALA A 67 8.03 -2.31 -4.73
CA ALA A 67 9.09 -3.19 -5.21
C ALA A 67 9.08 -3.32 -6.75
N MET A 68 7.92 -3.41 -7.38
CA MET A 68 7.80 -3.44 -8.84
C MET A 68 8.08 -2.07 -9.49
N LEU A 69 7.76 -0.96 -8.80
CA LEU A 69 7.98 0.40 -9.29
C LEU A 69 9.46 0.77 -9.32
N TYR A 70 10.21 0.44 -8.27
CA TYR A 70 11.61 0.80 -8.14
C TYR A 70 12.57 -0.21 -8.79
N ASN A 71 12.14 -1.44 -9.05
CA ASN A 71 12.95 -2.47 -9.69
C ASN A 71 12.46 -2.73 -11.13
N PRO A 72 13.32 -2.66 -12.16
CA PRO A 72 12.96 -2.96 -13.54
C PRO A 72 12.41 -4.38 -13.70
N LYS A 73 11.60 -4.61 -14.75
CA LYS A 73 10.99 -5.92 -15.05
C LYS A 73 11.98 -7.07 -15.26
N THR A 74 13.23 -6.74 -15.61
CA THR A 74 14.31 -7.71 -15.80
C THR A 74 14.97 -8.15 -14.49
N ASP A 75 14.66 -7.48 -13.38
CA ASP A 75 15.20 -7.81 -12.07
C ASP A 75 14.40 -8.93 -11.41
N GLU A 76 15.10 -9.86 -10.75
CA GLU A 76 14.48 -10.94 -9.98
C GLU A 76 13.57 -10.38 -8.88
N VAL A 77 13.91 -9.23 -8.29
CA VAL A 77 13.07 -8.58 -7.27
C VAL A 77 11.70 -8.22 -7.82
N HIS A 78 11.63 -7.71 -9.06
CA HIS A 78 10.37 -7.39 -9.71
C HIS A 78 9.53 -8.66 -9.92
N GLY A 79 10.16 -9.73 -10.43
CA GLY A 79 9.50 -11.02 -10.65
C GLY A 79 8.96 -11.63 -9.36
N MET A 80 9.76 -11.63 -8.29
CA MET A 80 9.36 -12.13 -6.98
C MET A 80 8.22 -11.31 -6.37
N ALA A 81 8.28 -9.97 -6.45
CA ALA A 81 7.21 -9.10 -5.95
C ALA A 81 5.87 -9.39 -6.63
N HIS A 82 5.88 -9.57 -7.96
CA HIS A 82 4.68 -9.93 -8.72
C HIS A 82 4.10 -11.30 -8.29
N GLN A 83 4.96 -12.30 -8.11
CA GLN A 83 4.54 -13.64 -7.67
C GLN A 83 3.96 -13.63 -6.25
N LEU A 84 4.61 -12.94 -5.32
CA LEU A 84 4.16 -12.85 -3.93
C LEU A 84 2.85 -12.05 -3.80
N LEU A 85 2.69 -10.97 -4.58
CA LEU A 85 1.42 -10.25 -4.65
C LEU A 85 0.29 -11.15 -5.16
N SER A 86 0.54 -11.93 -6.21
CA SER A 86 -0.45 -12.88 -6.75
C SER A 86 -0.86 -13.95 -5.73
N TYR A 87 0.11 -14.48 -4.98
CA TYR A 87 -0.14 -15.45 -3.91
C TYR A 87 -0.93 -14.82 -2.75
N PHE A 88 -0.59 -13.58 -2.39
CA PHE A 88 -1.32 -12.82 -1.39
C PHE A 88 -2.80 -12.65 -1.78
N GLU A 89 -3.11 -12.21 -3.01
CA GLU A 89 -4.50 -12.03 -3.46
C GLU A 89 -5.29 -13.33 -3.45
N MET A 90 -4.66 -14.45 -3.83
CA MET A 90 -5.28 -15.77 -3.76
C MET A 90 -5.70 -16.13 -2.33
N LEU A 91 -4.82 -15.88 -1.35
CA LEU A 91 -5.10 -16.14 0.07
C LEU A 91 -6.09 -15.15 0.68
N PHE A 92 -6.05 -13.88 0.24
CA PHE A 92 -6.88 -12.81 0.81
C PHE A 92 -8.33 -12.82 0.27
N ARG A 93 -8.55 -13.30 -0.96
CA ARG A 93 -9.87 -13.40 -1.58
C ARG A 93 -10.97 -14.01 -0.68
N PRO A 94 -10.79 -15.18 -0.05
CA PRO A 94 -11.82 -15.75 0.83
C PRO A 94 -12.08 -14.93 2.10
N ILE A 95 -11.09 -14.16 2.58
CA ILE A 95 -11.26 -13.23 3.71
C ILE A 95 -12.13 -12.06 3.24
N GLN A 96 -11.77 -11.48 2.09
CA GLN A 96 -12.48 -10.35 1.50
C GLN A 96 -13.95 -10.66 1.22
N ALA A 97 -14.26 -11.87 0.73
CA ALA A 97 -15.63 -12.31 0.46
C ALA A 97 -16.51 -12.44 1.73
N LYS A 98 -15.90 -12.58 2.92
CA LYS A 98 -16.60 -12.68 4.20
C LYS A 98 -16.79 -11.33 4.89
N LEU A 99 -16.19 -10.27 4.38
CA LEU A 99 -16.35 -8.94 4.97
C LEU A 99 -17.77 -8.43 4.71
N PRO A 100 -18.41 -7.78 5.69
CA PRO A 100 -19.70 -7.15 5.47
C PRO A 100 -19.54 -6.05 4.42
N THR A 101 -20.15 -6.21 3.26
CA THR A 101 -20.30 -5.11 2.30
C THR A 101 -21.27 -4.12 2.93
N ASN A 102 -20.82 -2.89 3.19
CA ASN A 102 -21.69 -1.77 3.57
C ASN A 102 -22.60 -1.39 2.38
N GLN A 103 -23.52 -2.27 2.00
CA GLN A 103 -24.74 -1.93 1.29
C GLN A 103 -25.85 -1.80 2.34
N ARG A 104 -25.80 -0.70 3.11
CA ARG A 104 -27.03 -0.06 3.57
C ARG A 104 -27.21 1.19 2.72
N VAL A 105 -27.60 0.98 1.46
CA VAL A 105 -28.15 2.06 0.66
C VAL A 105 -29.55 2.31 1.20
N ASN A 106 -29.68 3.39 1.98
CA ASN A 106 -30.90 4.13 2.28
C ASN A 106 -32.24 3.38 2.15
N GLU A 107 -32.57 2.53 3.12
CA GLU A 107 -33.96 2.09 3.34
C GLU A 107 -34.80 3.18 4.03
N PHE A 108 -34.18 4.32 4.42
CA PHE A 108 -34.84 5.45 5.09
C PHE A 108 -35.18 6.62 4.16
N SER A 109 -34.82 6.56 2.87
CA SER A 109 -35.18 7.61 1.89
C SER A 109 -36.48 7.30 1.13
N ALA A 110 -37.12 6.15 1.36
CA ALA A 110 -38.36 5.76 0.68
C ALA A 110 -39.66 6.04 1.47
N VAL A 111 -39.59 6.75 2.61
CA VAL A 111 -40.75 6.99 3.50
C VAL A 111 -41.14 8.48 3.59
N TYR A 112 -40.66 9.33 2.67
CA TYR A 112 -41.07 10.75 2.60
C TYR A 112 -41.53 11.17 1.21
N GLU A 113 -42.41 10.39 0.59
CA GLU A 113 -43.40 10.88 -0.38
C GLU A 113 -44.76 10.26 0.02
N PHE A 114 -45.81 11.09 0.10
CA PHE A 114 -47.15 10.91 0.74
C PHE A 114 -47.17 11.21 2.26
N ASP A 115 -47.87 12.21 2.79
CA ASP A 115 -49.05 12.99 2.36
C ASP A 115 -48.81 14.51 2.31
#